data_AF-E1X2V9-F1
#
_entry.id   AF-E1X2V9-F1
#
_cell.length_a   1.000
_cell.length_b   1.000
_cell.length_c   1.000
_cell.angle_alpha   90.00
_cell.angle_beta   90.00
_cell.angle_gamma   90.00
#
_symmetry.space_group_name_H-M   'P 1'
#
loop_
_entity.id
_entity.type
_entity.pdbx_description
1 polymer ?
#
loop_
_entity_poly.entity_id
_entity_poly.type
_entity_poly.pdbx_seq_one_letter_code
_entity_poly.pdbx_strand_id
1 'polypeptide(L)'
;MKNMAKLTLTLLILGAFTSCSESHFREDKIFAGGKYVTAKTLNKGKQIYTEYCMPCHGVKGDGKGVAAKGMKVPPRDFTKGIFKFGHVLSGELPHDKDLFEILAKGLHGTAMLPWDLKDDQADAVVQYIKTFAPEVWEGKDKELGAHVELINDPYGLAHRSAAIEKGRAIYHGEANCQSCHRAYIGVEALGKITGESPREIDMEVYQQKPQETEWGFQNIPPDFTWDVVRSAVTTEELARRIAYGIGGTSMPAWKDTITDDQIWAVAYYVKSLMEMKDSQLRKDLMNAIKAENSKYGK
;
A
#
# COMPACT_ATOMS: atom_id res chain seq x y z
N MET A 1 50.64 16.17 72.23
CA MET A 1 49.18 16.31 71.97
C MET A 1 48.98 16.69 70.51
N LYS A 2 48.07 16.00 69.81
CA LYS A 2 47.65 16.10 68.39
C LYS A 2 48.18 14.98 67.49
N ASN A 3 47.29 14.02 67.22
CA ASN A 3 46.87 13.65 65.87
C ASN A 3 45.66 12.70 65.99
N MET A 4 44.46 13.27 65.91
CA MET A 4 43.22 12.51 65.71
C MET A 4 43.11 12.16 64.23
N ALA A 5 43.15 10.87 63.91
CA ALA A 5 42.80 10.37 62.59
C ALA A 5 41.28 10.56 62.37
N LYS A 6 40.91 11.34 61.35
CA LYS A 6 39.53 11.45 60.88
C LYS A 6 39.21 10.24 60.00
N LEU A 7 38.31 9.39 60.48
CA LEU A 7 37.68 8.33 59.71
C LEU A 7 36.49 8.95 58.97
N THR A 8 36.66 9.24 57.68
CA THR A 8 35.56 9.72 56.83
C THR A 8 34.86 8.50 56.24
N LEU A 9 33.70 8.15 56.79
CA LEU A 9 32.81 7.09 56.31
C LEU A 9 32.14 7.57 55.01
N THR A 10 32.62 7.11 53.86
CA THR A 10 31.96 7.34 52.56
C THR A 10 30.79 6.35 52.44
N LEU A 11 29.56 6.86 52.64
CA LEU A 11 28.34 6.10 52.46
C LEU A 11 28.06 5.96 50.95
N LEU A 12 28.41 4.81 50.37
CA LEU A 12 28.00 4.43 49.02
C LEU A 12 26.51 4.08 49.02
N ILE A 13 25.67 5.03 48.64
CA ILE A 13 24.25 4.78 48.35
C ILE A 13 24.21 4.08 46.98
N LEU A 14 24.15 2.75 46.97
CA LEU A 14 23.71 1.98 45.80
C LEU A 14 22.21 2.22 45.61
N GLY A 15 21.87 3.27 44.86
CA GLY A 15 20.53 3.44 44.33
C GLY A 15 20.29 2.40 43.24
N ALA A 16 19.62 1.30 43.58
CA ALA A 16 19.05 0.40 42.61
C ALA A 16 17.93 1.15 41.88
N PHE A 17 18.24 1.77 40.74
CA PHE A 17 17.25 2.24 39.79
C PHE A 17 16.59 1.00 39.16
N THR A 18 15.61 0.42 39.84
CA THR A 18 14.64 -0.44 39.19
C THR A 18 13.84 0.45 38.25
N SER A 19 14.27 0.53 36.99
CA SER A 19 13.42 1.04 35.92
C SER A 19 12.23 0.10 35.84
N CYS A 20 11.13 0.46 36.50
CA CYS A 20 9.85 -0.17 36.29
C CYS A 20 9.42 0.17 34.87
N SER A 21 9.82 -0.63 33.88
CA SER A 21 9.18 -0.60 32.57
C SER A 21 7.76 -1.08 32.79
N GLU A 22 6.81 -0.16 32.87
CA GLU A 22 5.40 -0.48 33.00
C GLU A 22 4.98 -1.30 31.77
N SER A 23 4.77 -2.61 31.95
CA SER A 23 4.33 -3.49 30.87
C SER A 23 2.85 -3.25 30.63
N HIS A 24 2.52 -2.85 29.41
CA HIS A 24 1.16 -2.52 29.02
C HIS A 24 0.31 -3.77 28.84
N PHE A 25 0.84 -4.75 28.10
CA PHE A 25 0.21 -6.05 27.93
C PHE A 25 0.68 -6.98 29.03
N ARG A 26 -0.28 -7.65 29.69
CA ARG A 26 -0.04 -8.66 30.73
C ARG A 26 -0.46 -10.06 30.30
N GLU A 27 -1.23 -10.14 29.22
CA GLU A 27 -1.80 -11.38 28.70
C GLU A 27 -1.37 -11.59 27.25
N ASP A 28 -1.24 -12.86 26.89
CA ASP A 28 -0.94 -13.30 25.54
C ASP A 28 -2.21 -13.20 24.67
N LYS A 29 -2.04 -13.05 23.36
CA LYS A 29 -3.15 -12.91 22.40
C LYS A 29 -3.04 -13.93 21.28
N ILE A 30 -4.18 -14.24 20.68
CA ILE A 30 -4.28 -15.02 19.45
C ILE A 30 -4.88 -14.12 18.37
N PHE A 31 -4.17 -13.99 17.26
CA PHE A 31 -4.62 -13.22 16.10
C PHE A 31 -5.03 -14.13 14.95
N ALA A 32 -5.59 -13.49 13.90
CA ALA A 32 -6.00 -14.14 12.66
C ALA A 32 -4.95 -15.10 12.11
N GLY A 33 -5.42 -16.24 11.59
CA GLY A 33 -4.57 -17.35 11.18
C GLY A 33 -4.03 -18.18 12.36
N GLY A 34 -4.59 -18.04 13.56
CA GLY A 34 -4.20 -18.79 14.75
C GLY A 34 -2.84 -18.37 15.34
N LYS A 35 -2.36 -17.17 15.01
CA LYS A 35 -1.05 -16.67 15.45
C LYS A 35 -1.07 -16.37 16.95
N TYR A 36 -0.36 -17.19 17.74
CA TYR A 36 -0.13 -16.92 19.16
C TYR A 36 0.98 -15.89 19.37
N VAL A 37 0.72 -14.88 20.19
CA VAL A 37 1.66 -13.77 20.45
C VAL A 37 1.74 -13.49 21.94
N THR A 38 2.95 -13.50 22.49
CA THR A 38 3.16 -13.25 23.91
C THR A 38 3.00 -11.77 24.27
N ALA A 39 2.60 -11.49 25.51
CA ALA A 39 2.60 -10.16 26.10
C ALA A 39 3.97 -9.48 25.98
N LYS A 40 5.06 -10.24 26.10
CA LYS A 40 6.42 -9.74 25.90
C LYS A 40 6.62 -9.22 24.47
N THR A 41 6.19 -9.97 23.46
CA THR A 41 6.26 -9.56 22.05
C THR A 41 5.42 -8.30 21.80
N LEU A 42 4.20 -8.24 22.35
CA LEU A 42 3.32 -7.07 22.21
C LEU A 42 3.91 -5.82 22.86
N ASN A 43 4.53 -5.95 24.04
CA ASN A 43 5.20 -4.83 24.71
C ASN A 43 6.44 -4.36 23.92
N LYS A 44 7.22 -5.27 23.34
CA LYS A 44 8.32 -4.92 22.42
C LYS A 44 7.78 -4.17 21.19
N GLY A 45 6.69 -4.65 20.59
CA GLY A 45 6.02 -4.00 19.48
C GLY A 45 5.53 -2.60 19.82
N LYS A 46 4.93 -2.43 21.01
CA LYS A 46 4.50 -1.13 21.53
C LYS A 46 5.66 -0.15 21.65
N GLN A 47 6.82 -0.59 22.16
CA GLN A 47 8.01 0.25 22.28
C GLN A 47 8.45 0.75 20.90
N ILE A 48 8.62 -0.18 19.94
CA ILE A 48 9.00 0.15 18.55
C ILE A 48 8.00 1.11 17.91
N TYR A 49 6.70 0.84 18.06
CA TYR A 49 5.65 1.71 17.54
C TYR A 49 5.73 3.11 18.15
N THR A 50 5.89 3.20 19.47
CA THR A 50 5.96 4.48 20.20
C THR A 50 7.14 5.32 19.72
N GLU A 51 8.29 4.68 19.48
CA GLU A 51 9.51 5.36 19.07
C GLU A 51 9.47 5.81 17.60
N TYR A 52 8.97 4.96 16.70
CA TYR A 52 9.15 5.16 15.26
C TYR A 52 7.86 5.45 14.49
N CYS A 53 6.73 4.86 14.88
CA CYS A 53 5.49 4.89 14.09
C CYS A 53 4.48 5.92 14.61
N MET A 54 4.40 6.08 15.93
CA MET A 54 3.44 6.92 16.64
C MET A 54 3.45 8.40 16.22
N PRO A 55 4.60 9.05 15.91
CA PRO A 55 4.58 10.44 15.46
C PRO A 55 3.69 10.67 14.23
N CYS A 56 3.60 9.69 13.33
CA CYS A 56 2.76 9.73 12.13
C CYS A 56 1.40 9.04 12.35
N HIS A 57 1.39 7.81 12.86
CA HIS A 57 0.18 6.99 12.97
C HIS A 57 -0.67 7.27 14.22
N GLY A 58 -0.17 8.09 15.15
CA GLY A 58 -0.90 8.53 16.34
C GLY A 58 -0.83 7.55 17.51
N VAL A 59 -1.05 8.07 18.73
CA VAL A 59 -1.06 7.27 19.97
C VAL A 59 -2.14 6.18 19.93
N LYS A 60 -3.26 6.49 19.27
CA LYS A 60 -4.42 5.58 19.12
C LYS A 60 -4.39 4.74 17.85
N GLY A 61 -3.33 4.85 17.03
CA GLY A 61 -3.27 4.20 15.72
C GLY A 61 -4.26 4.77 14.70
N ASP A 62 -4.81 5.96 14.93
CA ASP A 62 -5.88 6.56 14.12
C ASP A 62 -5.38 7.36 12.92
N GLY A 63 -4.09 7.31 12.62
CA GLY A 63 -3.46 8.07 11.54
C GLY A 63 -3.34 9.57 11.82
N LYS A 64 -3.64 10.03 13.04
CA LYS A 64 -3.67 11.46 13.42
C LYS A 64 -2.49 11.86 14.31
N GLY A 65 -1.32 11.28 14.05
CA GLY A 65 -0.09 11.66 14.72
C GLY A 65 0.27 13.13 14.50
N VAL A 66 1.10 13.69 15.38
CA VAL A 66 1.50 15.11 15.30
C VAL A 66 2.16 15.46 13.96
N ALA A 67 2.88 14.51 13.36
CA ALA A 67 3.52 14.65 12.06
C ALA A 67 2.54 14.46 10.88
N ALA A 68 1.35 13.88 11.09
CA ALA A 68 0.38 13.64 10.02
C ALA A 68 -0.22 14.93 9.44
N LYS A 69 -0.22 16.01 10.23
CA LYS A 69 -0.82 17.30 9.83
C LYS A 69 -0.11 17.87 8.61
N GLY A 70 -0.89 18.18 7.57
CA GLY A 70 -0.36 18.75 6.32
C GLY A 70 0.24 17.75 5.35
N MET A 71 0.27 16.45 5.67
CA MET A 71 0.69 15.43 4.71
C MET A 71 -0.36 15.27 3.59
N LYS A 72 0.09 15.32 2.33
CA LYS A 72 -0.78 15.09 1.15
C LYS A 72 -1.42 13.71 1.17
N VAL A 73 -0.71 12.72 1.69
CA VAL A 73 -1.21 11.35 1.87
C VAL A 73 -1.28 11.08 3.37
N PRO A 74 -2.49 10.90 3.93
CA PRO A 74 -2.61 10.65 5.36
C PRO A 74 -1.99 9.30 5.75
N PRO A 75 -1.36 9.18 6.92
CA PRO A 75 -0.96 7.90 7.49
C PRO A 75 -2.16 6.95 7.63
N ARG A 76 -1.89 5.65 7.59
CA ARG A 76 -2.93 4.62 7.75
C ARG A 76 -3.56 4.73 9.15
N ASP A 77 -4.89 4.76 9.16
CA ASP A 77 -5.70 4.49 10.35
C ASP A 77 -5.81 2.98 10.54
N PHE A 78 -5.10 2.48 11.56
CA PHE A 78 -5.06 1.07 11.94
C PHE A 78 -6.28 0.64 12.76
N THR A 79 -7.08 1.58 13.28
CA THR A 79 -8.29 1.25 14.07
C THR A 79 -9.37 0.57 13.23
N LYS A 80 -9.28 0.70 11.90
CA LYS A 80 -10.16 0.00 10.96
C LYS A 80 -9.77 -1.44 10.70
N GLY A 81 -8.53 -1.83 11.02
CA GLY A 81 -8.01 -3.17 10.73
C GLY A 81 -7.83 -3.49 9.24
N ILE A 82 -8.07 -2.53 8.34
CA ILE A 82 -7.97 -2.74 6.89
C ILE A 82 -6.59 -2.29 6.39
N PHE A 83 -5.95 -3.11 5.57
CA PHE A 83 -4.68 -2.80 4.91
C PHE A 83 -4.85 -2.81 3.40
N LYS A 84 -4.22 -1.83 2.75
CA LYS A 84 -4.33 -1.64 1.29
C LYS A 84 -3.58 -2.68 0.48
N PHE A 85 -2.47 -3.17 0.99
CA PHE A 85 -1.45 -3.85 0.20
C PHE A 85 -1.15 -5.23 0.78
N GLY A 86 -1.97 -6.22 0.44
CA GLY A 86 -1.76 -7.63 0.76
C GLY A 86 -1.49 -8.47 -0.49
N HIS A 87 -1.08 -9.72 -0.30
CA HIS A 87 -1.00 -10.77 -1.33
C HIS A 87 -2.25 -11.66 -1.36
N VAL A 88 -3.38 -11.09 -0.95
CA VAL A 88 -4.71 -11.71 -0.85
C VAL A 88 -5.71 -10.86 -1.63
N LEU A 89 -6.92 -11.39 -1.87
CA LEU A 89 -7.95 -10.63 -2.57
C LEU A 89 -8.36 -9.38 -1.75
N SER A 90 -8.62 -8.27 -2.45
CA SER A 90 -9.08 -7.02 -1.83
C SER A 90 -10.30 -7.27 -0.95
N GLY A 91 -10.19 -6.88 0.32
CA GLY A 91 -11.22 -7.11 1.35
C GLY A 91 -10.87 -8.22 2.33
N GLU A 92 -9.91 -9.09 2.00
CA GLU A 92 -9.44 -10.14 2.91
C GLU A 92 -8.28 -9.66 3.81
N LEU A 93 -8.02 -10.40 4.90
CA LEU A 93 -6.95 -10.08 5.83
C LEU A 93 -5.58 -10.53 5.28
N PRO A 94 -4.61 -9.61 5.10
CA PRO A 94 -3.28 -9.97 4.62
C PRO A 94 -2.46 -10.73 5.65
N HIS A 95 -1.43 -11.42 5.14
CA HIS A 95 -0.48 -12.14 5.98
C HIS A 95 0.56 -11.20 6.59
N ASP A 96 1.16 -11.61 7.71
CA ASP A 96 2.19 -10.81 8.39
C ASP A 96 3.34 -10.41 7.44
N LYS A 97 3.74 -11.33 6.55
CA LYS A 97 4.81 -11.11 5.58
C LYS A 97 4.51 -9.96 4.62
N ASP A 98 3.25 -9.78 4.22
CA ASP A 98 2.85 -8.67 3.35
C ASP A 98 3.09 -7.33 4.07
N LEU A 99 2.82 -7.28 5.37
CA LEU A 99 3.05 -6.10 6.19
C LEU A 99 4.55 -5.88 6.45
N PHE A 100 5.33 -6.95 6.58
CA PHE A 100 6.79 -6.86 6.68
C PHE A 100 7.41 -6.27 5.42
N GLU A 101 6.92 -6.67 4.24
CA GLU A 101 7.37 -6.09 2.97
C GLU A 101 7.09 -4.59 2.89
N ILE A 102 5.92 -4.12 3.37
CA ILE A 102 5.61 -2.70 3.45
C ILE A 102 6.57 -1.97 4.39
N LEU A 103 6.88 -2.55 5.56
CA LEU A 103 7.83 -1.95 6.50
C LEU A 103 9.23 -1.87 5.88
N ALA A 104 9.69 -2.93 5.23
CA ALA A 104 11.02 -3.01 4.64
C ALA A 104 11.19 -2.11 3.41
N LYS A 105 10.16 -1.99 2.56
CA LYS A 105 10.22 -1.22 1.30
C LYS A 105 9.70 0.21 1.44
N GLY A 106 8.91 0.50 2.47
CA GLY A 106 8.15 1.73 2.57
C GLY A 106 7.08 1.85 1.47
N LEU A 107 6.56 3.06 1.30
CA LEU A 107 5.58 3.41 0.25
C LEU A 107 6.06 4.65 -0.51
N HIS A 108 6.38 4.44 -1.78
CA HIS A 108 6.92 5.46 -2.67
C HIS A 108 6.01 6.69 -2.76
N GLY A 109 6.61 7.89 -2.78
CA GLY A 109 5.86 9.14 -2.84
C GLY A 109 5.06 9.46 -1.57
N THR A 110 5.39 8.84 -0.44
CA THR A 110 4.80 9.13 0.88
C THR A 110 5.88 9.29 1.95
N ALA A 111 5.49 9.68 3.16
CA ALA A 111 6.37 9.74 4.32
C ALA A 111 6.61 8.36 4.99
N MET A 112 5.98 7.28 4.50
CA MET A 112 6.23 5.93 4.99
C MET A 112 7.52 5.40 4.35
N LEU A 113 8.66 5.73 4.95
CA LEU A 113 9.98 5.32 4.48
C LEU A 113 10.24 3.82 4.73
N PRO A 114 11.21 3.22 4.02
CA PRO A 114 11.79 1.94 4.40
C PRO A 114 12.30 1.94 5.84
N TRP A 115 12.05 0.85 6.57
CA TRP A 115 12.53 0.63 7.94
C TRP A 115 13.47 -0.56 7.99
N ASP A 116 14.66 -0.34 8.56
CA ASP A 116 15.65 -1.39 8.83
C ASP A 116 15.33 -2.07 10.18
N LEU A 117 14.29 -2.92 10.17
CA LEU A 117 13.88 -3.71 11.32
C LEU A 117 14.31 -5.16 11.14
N LYS A 118 14.83 -5.78 12.20
CA LYS A 118 15.01 -7.23 12.24
C LYS A 118 13.65 -7.94 12.18
N ASP A 119 13.63 -9.18 11.72
CA ASP A 119 12.40 -9.98 11.60
C ASP A 119 11.60 -10.04 12.90
N ASP A 120 12.28 -10.18 14.05
CA ASP A 120 11.65 -10.22 15.37
C ASP A 120 11.14 -8.85 15.86
N GLN A 121 11.61 -7.75 15.27
CA GLN A 121 11.10 -6.40 15.49
C GLN A 121 9.92 -6.10 14.57
N ALA A 122 10.01 -6.50 13.30
CA ALA A 122 8.93 -6.40 12.32
C ALA A 122 7.70 -7.20 12.76
N ASP A 123 7.88 -8.45 13.20
CA ASP A 123 6.80 -9.26 13.79
C ASP A 123 6.19 -8.55 14.99
N ALA A 124 7.01 -8.14 15.97
CA ALA A 124 6.53 -7.51 17.19
C ALA A 124 5.68 -6.25 16.90
N VAL A 125 6.14 -5.35 16.03
CA VAL A 125 5.41 -4.11 15.72
C VAL A 125 4.14 -4.38 14.92
N VAL A 126 4.15 -5.35 13.99
CA VAL A 126 2.94 -5.75 13.25
C VAL A 126 1.89 -6.34 14.19
N GLN A 127 2.28 -7.25 15.10
CA GLN A 127 1.33 -7.80 16.06
C GLN A 127 0.77 -6.71 16.98
N TYR A 128 1.60 -5.74 17.40
CA TYR A 128 1.10 -4.60 18.16
C TYR A 128 0.13 -3.74 17.35
N ILE A 129 0.42 -3.45 16.08
CA ILE A 129 -0.48 -2.67 15.21
C ILE A 129 -1.86 -3.34 15.10
N LYS A 130 -1.92 -4.67 15.00
CA LYS A 130 -3.18 -5.42 14.94
C LYS A 130 -4.07 -5.22 16.19
N THR A 131 -3.48 -4.89 17.34
CA THR A 131 -4.25 -4.60 18.58
C THR A 131 -5.10 -3.33 18.50
N PHE A 132 -4.88 -2.45 17.51
CA PHE A 132 -5.74 -1.28 17.30
C PHE A 132 -7.12 -1.62 16.75
N ALA A 133 -7.29 -2.83 16.18
CA ALA A 133 -8.56 -3.30 15.61
C ALA A 133 -8.87 -4.75 16.05
N PRO A 134 -9.12 -4.97 17.36
CA PRO A 134 -9.28 -6.33 17.91
C PRO A 134 -10.46 -7.08 17.32
N GLU A 135 -11.56 -6.40 16.97
CA GLU A 135 -12.74 -7.02 16.36
C GLU A 135 -12.45 -7.64 14.97
N VAL A 136 -11.43 -7.12 14.29
CA VAL A 136 -10.98 -7.59 12.97
C VAL A 136 -9.91 -8.67 13.12
N TRP A 137 -8.93 -8.45 14.01
CA TRP A 137 -7.70 -9.24 14.03
C TRP A 137 -7.57 -10.25 15.17
N GLU A 138 -8.21 -10.03 16.31
CA GLU A 138 -8.07 -10.90 17.48
C GLU A 138 -9.13 -12.01 17.47
N GLY A 139 -8.68 -13.24 17.70
CA GLY A 139 -9.55 -14.42 17.70
C GLY A 139 -9.00 -15.54 16.81
N LYS A 140 -9.15 -16.78 17.29
CA LYS A 140 -8.79 -18.00 16.54
C LYS A 140 -9.75 -18.27 15.37
N ASP A 141 -10.91 -17.64 15.39
CA ASP A 141 -11.96 -17.67 14.37
C ASP A 141 -11.69 -16.69 13.23
N LYS A 142 -10.70 -15.80 13.36
CA LYS A 142 -10.32 -14.86 12.31
C LYS A 142 -9.41 -15.57 11.30
N GLU A 143 -9.84 -15.60 10.05
CA GLU A 143 -9.11 -16.25 8.96
C GLU A 143 -8.34 -15.22 8.13
N LEU A 144 -7.16 -15.63 7.65
CA LEU A 144 -6.40 -14.86 6.69
C LEU A 144 -6.91 -15.16 5.28
N GLY A 145 -6.78 -14.18 4.39
CA GLY A 145 -7.09 -14.37 2.98
C GLY A 145 -6.23 -15.44 2.33
N ALA A 146 -6.76 -16.04 1.26
CA ALA A 146 -5.99 -16.98 0.46
C ALA A 146 -4.93 -16.22 -0.34
N HIS A 147 -3.72 -16.77 -0.42
CA HIS A 147 -2.70 -16.20 -1.29
C HIS A 147 -3.15 -16.31 -2.74
N VAL A 148 -3.11 -15.20 -3.45
CA VAL A 148 -3.44 -15.16 -4.86
C VAL A 148 -2.17 -15.46 -5.65
N GLU A 149 -2.19 -16.56 -6.39
CA GLU A 149 -1.11 -16.97 -7.27
C GLU A 149 -1.39 -16.51 -8.71
N LEU A 150 -0.33 -16.10 -9.40
CA LEU A 150 -0.34 -15.82 -10.83
C LEU A 150 0.57 -16.81 -11.55
N ILE A 151 0.25 -17.12 -12.80
CA ILE A 151 1.24 -17.79 -13.67
C ILE A 151 2.54 -16.96 -13.76
N ASN A 152 3.65 -17.64 -14.06
CA ASN A 152 4.90 -16.95 -14.41
C ASN A 152 4.70 -16.01 -15.61
N ASP A 153 5.44 -14.90 -15.64
CA ASP A 153 5.38 -13.92 -16.73
C ASP A 153 5.54 -14.59 -18.11
N PRO A 154 4.47 -14.64 -18.93
CA PRO A 154 4.49 -15.33 -20.21
C PRO A 154 5.16 -14.49 -21.32
N TYR A 155 5.40 -13.21 -21.10
CA TYR A 155 5.96 -12.29 -22.10
C TYR A 155 7.46 -12.10 -21.93
N GLY A 156 7.89 -11.81 -20.70
CA GLY A 156 9.25 -11.35 -20.42
C GLY A 156 9.67 -10.15 -21.27
N LEU A 157 10.97 -9.86 -21.27
CA LEU A 157 11.51 -8.74 -22.06
C LEU A 157 11.43 -8.98 -23.58
N ALA A 158 11.45 -10.25 -24.02
CA ALA A 158 11.45 -10.61 -25.43
C ALA A 158 10.14 -10.25 -26.14
N HIS A 159 9.01 -10.33 -25.44
CA HIS A 159 7.68 -10.04 -26.01
C HIS A 159 7.03 -8.78 -25.41
N ARG A 160 7.83 -7.90 -24.81
CA ARG A 160 7.38 -6.68 -24.13
C ARG A 160 6.44 -5.81 -24.98
N SER A 161 6.77 -5.59 -26.25
CA SER A 161 5.96 -4.73 -27.14
C SER A 161 4.57 -5.33 -27.41
N ALA A 162 4.48 -6.65 -27.60
CA ALA A 162 3.22 -7.37 -27.77
C ALA A 162 2.39 -7.34 -26.47
N ALA A 163 3.05 -7.48 -25.32
CA ALA A 163 2.42 -7.36 -24.00
C ALA A 163 1.79 -5.97 -23.80
N ILE A 164 2.52 -4.91 -24.14
CA ILE A 164 2.05 -3.51 -24.04
C ILE A 164 0.85 -3.27 -24.94
N GLU A 165 0.88 -3.75 -26.20
CA GLU A 165 -0.23 -3.59 -27.13
C GLU A 165 -1.49 -4.31 -26.64
N LYS A 166 -1.34 -5.56 -26.20
CA LYS A 166 -2.44 -6.34 -25.63
C LYS A 166 -2.99 -5.72 -24.35
N GLY A 167 -2.10 -5.29 -23.45
CA GLY A 167 -2.46 -4.61 -22.21
C GLY A 167 -3.20 -3.30 -22.45
N ARG A 168 -2.79 -2.52 -23.46
CA ARG A 168 -3.49 -1.29 -23.88
C ARG A 168 -4.93 -1.59 -24.29
N ALA A 169 -5.16 -2.67 -25.03
CA ALA A 169 -6.51 -3.07 -25.46
C ALA A 169 -7.39 -3.52 -24.28
N ILE A 170 -6.85 -4.35 -23.38
CA ILE A 170 -7.57 -4.84 -22.20
C ILE A 170 -7.91 -3.67 -21.25
N TYR A 171 -6.92 -2.81 -20.98
CA TYR A 171 -7.08 -1.64 -20.11
C TYR A 171 -8.26 -0.77 -20.56
N HIS A 172 -8.35 -0.49 -21.87
CA HIS A 172 -9.37 0.40 -22.43
C HIS A 172 -10.68 -0.30 -22.84
N GLY A 173 -10.71 -1.64 -22.81
CA GLY A 173 -11.82 -2.45 -23.26
C GLY A 173 -12.36 -3.31 -22.13
N GLU A 174 -12.03 -4.59 -22.16
CA GLU A 174 -12.56 -5.62 -21.25
C GLU A 174 -12.45 -5.25 -19.76
N ALA A 175 -11.32 -4.68 -19.34
CA ALA A 175 -11.12 -4.26 -17.95
C ALA A 175 -11.60 -2.84 -17.66
N ASN A 176 -11.91 -2.03 -18.69
CA ASN A 176 -12.44 -0.66 -18.56
C ASN A 176 -11.76 0.18 -17.46
N CYS A 177 -10.45 0.09 -17.32
CA CYS A 177 -9.69 0.70 -16.22
C CYS A 177 -9.80 2.24 -16.22
N GLN A 178 -10.08 2.82 -17.39
CA GLN A 178 -10.36 4.25 -17.59
C GLN A 178 -11.68 4.72 -16.98
N SER A 179 -12.51 3.83 -16.42
CA SER A 179 -13.70 4.26 -15.67
C SER A 179 -13.32 4.96 -14.36
N CYS A 180 -12.16 4.62 -13.79
CA CYS A 180 -11.64 5.18 -12.53
C CYS A 180 -10.31 5.91 -12.72
N HIS A 181 -9.40 5.30 -13.48
CA HIS A 181 -8.19 5.96 -13.95
C HIS A 181 -8.50 6.75 -15.22
N ARG A 182 -7.53 7.48 -15.75
CA ARG A 182 -7.69 8.15 -17.04
C ARG A 182 -7.37 7.25 -18.22
N ALA A 183 -7.96 7.53 -19.37
CA ALA A 183 -7.59 6.97 -20.66
C ALA A 183 -6.26 7.58 -21.15
N TYR A 184 -5.48 6.75 -21.82
CA TYR A 184 -4.16 7.10 -22.40
C TYR A 184 -4.14 6.88 -23.92
N ILE A 185 -5.30 6.87 -24.55
CA ILE A 185 -5.50 6.78 -26.00
C ILE A 185 -6.54 7.83 -26.42
N GLY A 186 -6.53 8.30 -27.67
CA GLY A 186 -7.55 9.25 -28.12
C GLY A 186 -8.93 8.60 -28.33
N VAL A 187 -9.97 9.44 -28.47
CA VAL A 187 -11.37 9.01 -28.54
C VAL A 187 -11.69 8.12 -29.74
N GLU A 188 -10.92 8.23 -30.83
CA GLU A 188 -11.13 7.35 -31.99
C GLU A 188 -10.70 5.93 -31.67
N ALA A 189 -9.50 5.79 -31.09
CA ALA A 189 -8.99 4.50 -30.65
C ALA A 189 -9.85 3.89 -29.53
N LEU A 190 -10.33 4.73 -28.60
CA LEU A 190 -11.21 4.29 -27.53
C LEU A 190 -12.56 3.80 -28.07
N GLY A 191 -13.20 4.56 -28.96
CA GLY A 191 -14.47 4.15 -29.59
C GLY A 191 -14.36 2.86 -30.39
N LYS A 192 -13.22 2.61 -31.06
CA LYS A 192 -12.96 1.32 -31.73
C LYS A 192 -12.90 0.14 -30.75
N ILE A 193 -12.43 0.36 -29.52
CA ILE A 193 -12.31 -0.68 -28.50
C ILE A 193 -13.64 -0.90 -27.79
N THR A 194 -14.36 0.17 -27.43
CA THR A 194 -15.62 0.07 -26.66
C THR A 194 -16.85 -0.12 -27.54
N GLY A 195 -16.75 0.13 -28.85
CA GLY A 195 -17.86 0.12 -29.79
C GLY A 195 -18.69 1.41 -29.79
N GLU A 196 -18.27 2.43 -29.03
CA GLU A 196 -18.94 3.72 -28.94
C GLU A 196 -18.53 4.67 -30.07
N SER A 197 -19.42 5.58 -30.44
CA SER A 197 -19.07 6.68 -31.34
C SER A 197 -18.07 7.62 -30.65
N PRO A 198 -16.93 7.99 -31.28
CA PRO A 198 -15.97 8.91 -30.69
C PRO A 198 -16.54 10.27 -30.28
N ARG A 199 -17.66 10.69 -30.89
CA ARG A 199 -18.38 11.93 -30.53
C ARG A 199 -19.21 11.80 -29.25
N GLU A 200 -19.64 10.59 -28.92
CA GLU A 200 -20.51 10.29 -27.79
C GLU A 200 -19.72 9.99 -26.51
N ILE A 201 -18.45 9.59 -26.63
CA ILE A 201 -17.57 9.35 -25.49
C ILE A 201 -17.49 10.59 -24.59
N ASP A 202 -17.73 10.37 -23.30
CA ASP A 202 -17.59 11.39 -22.26
C ASP A 202 -16.11 11.68 -21.98
N MET A 203 -15.74 12.96 -21.92
CA MET A 203 -14.37 13.40 -21.63
C MET A 203 -13.93 13.15 -20.19
N GLU A 204 -14.86 12.80 -19.30
CA GLU A 204 -14.53 12.32 -17.97
C GLU A 204 -13.62 11.09 -17.98
N VAL A 205 -13.62 10.27 -19.04
CA VAL A 205 -12.70 9.12 -19.15
C VAL A 205 -11.24 9.55 -19.17
N TYR A 206 -10.93 10.82 -19.43
CA TYR A 206 -9.57 11.36 -19.39
C TYR A 206 -9.18 11.96 -18.04
N GLN A 207 -10.08 11.94 -17.06
CA GLN A 207 -9.87 12.47 -15.71
C GLN A 207 -9.70 11.33 -14.70
N GLN A 208 -8.88 11.54 -13.68
CA GLN A 208 -8.84 10.65 -12.52
C GLN A 208 -10.09 10.88 -11.69
N LYS A 209 -10.92 9.86 -11.48
CA LYS A 209 -12.16 10.01 -10.73
C LYS A 209 -11.94 9.74 -9.24
N PRO A 210 -12.29 10.66 -8.32
CA PRO A 210 -12.27 10.39 -6.89
C PRO A 210 -13.09 9.13 -6.55
N GLN A 211 -12.51 8.25 -5.76
CA GLN A 211 -13.10 6.98 -5.34
C GLN A 211 -13.34 7.00 -3.83
N GLU A 212 -14.47 6.48 -3.38
CA GLU A 212 -14.72 6.31 -1.95
C GLU A 212 -13.81 5.24 -1.34
N THR A 213 -13.57 5.35 -0.05
CA THR A 213 -12.80 4.36 0.70
C THR A 213 -13.52 3.97 1.99
N GLU A 214 -13.17 2.81 2.53
CA GLU A 214 -13.71 2.32 3.81
C GLU A 214 -13.25 3.15 5.02
N TRP A 215 -12.34 4.11 4.82
CA TRP A 215 -11.91 5.07 5.84
C TRP A 215 -12.72 6.38 5.83
N GLY A 216 -13.74 6.51 4.98
CA GLY A 216 -14.64 7.67 4.94
C GLY A 216 -14.02 8.92 4.32
N PHE A 217 -13.01 8.76 3.46
CA PHE A 217 -12.47 9.83 2.63
C PHE A 217 -12.23 9.33 1.20
N GLN A 218 -12.25 10.26 0.24
CA GLN A 218 -12.03 9.93 -1.16
C GLN A 218 -10.54 9.81 -1.49
N ASN A 219 -10.16 8.78 -2.24
CA ASN A 219 -8.84 8.65 -2.85
C ASN A 219 -8.90 8.86 -4.36
N ILE A 220 -7.89 9.53 -4.90
CA ILE A 220 -7.73 9.68 -6.35
C ILE A 220 -6.79 8.57 -6.85
N PRO A 221 -7.22 7.70 -7.79
CA PRO A 221 -6.35 6.72 -8.44
C PRO A 221 -5.20 7.42 -9.18
N PRO A 222 -3.98 6.87 -9.25
CA PRO A 222 -2.85 7.53 -9.91
C PRO A 222 -3.04 7.73 -11.42
N ASP A 223 -2.54 8.86 -11.94
CA ASP A 223 -2.20 9.04 -13.35
C ASP A 223 -0.83 8.40 -13.54
N PHE A 224 -0.77 7.27 -14.23
CA PHE A 224 0.44 6.49 -14.41
C PHE A 224 1.54 7.23 -15.17
N THR A 225 1.24 8.34 -15.86
CA THR A 225 2.24 9.18 -16.53
C THR A 225 2.71 10.36 -15.67
N TRP A 226 2.14 10.58 -14.49
CA TRP A 226 2.39 11.77 -13.67
C TRP A 226 2.60 11.46 -12.19
N ASP A 227 1.75 10.62 -11.61
CA ASP A 227 1.80 10.23 -10.21
C ASP A 227 2.78 9.09 -9.96
N VAL A 228 3.28 9.02 -8.73
CA VAL A 228 4.12 7.91 -8.26
C VAL A 228 3.21 6.79 -7.75
N VAL A 229 3.38 5.58 -8.29
CA VAL A 229 2.73 4.37 -7.77
C VAL A 229 3.42 3.96 -6.47
N ARG A 230 2.64 3.83 -5.39
CA ARG A 230 3.18 3.71 -4.02
C ARG A 230 3.80 2.36 -3.71
N SER A 231 3.14 1.27 -4.13
CA SER A 231 3.40 -0.09 -3.66
C SER A 231 3.92 -1.05 -4.74
N ALA A 232 4.20 -0.55 -5.95
CA ALA A 232 4.67 -1.37 -7.06
C ALA A 232 5.55 -0.54 -8.00
N VAL A 233 6.73 -1.06 -8.33
CA VAL A 233 7.71 -0.44 -9.24
C VAL A 233 8.05 -1.36 -10.40
N THR A 234 8.12 -2.67 -10.16
CA THR A 234 8.39 -3.67 -11.19
C THR A 234 7.11 -4.14 -11.89
N THR A 235 7.24 -4.73 -13.08
CA THR A 235 6.09 -5.31 -13.78
C THR A 235 5.42 -6.42 -12.97
N GLU A 236 6.21 -7.24 -12.27
CA GLU A 236 5.70 -8.29 -11.38
C GLU A 236 4.88 -7.72 -10.22
N GLU A 237 5.38 -6.68 -9.54
CA GLU A 237 4.64 -6.03 -8.46
C GLU A 237 3.35 -5.39 -8.97
N LEU A 238 3.34 -4.85 -10.20
CA LEU A 238 2.15 -4.31 -10.84
C LEU A 238 1.13 -5.40 -11.19
N ALA A 239 1.58 -6.52 -11.76
CA ALA A 239 0.72 -7.66 -12.09
C ALA A 239 0.04 -8.21 -10.83
N ARG A 240 0.82 -8.40 -9.77
CA ARG A 240 0.33 -8.75 -8.43
C ARG A 240 -0.69 -7.74 -7.91
N ARG A 241 -0.37 -6.45 -7.96
CA ARG A 241 -1.28 -5.37 -7.52
C ARG A 241 -2.62 -5.39 -8.27
N ILE A 242 -2.61 -5.64 -9.57
CA ILE A 242 -3.82 -5.74 -10.39
C ILE A 242 -4.61 -7.00 -9.99
N ALA A 243 -3.93 -8.14 -9.85
CA ALA A 243 -4.57 -9.39 -9.46
C ALA A 243 -5.27 -9.30 -8.10
N TYR A 244 -4.59 -8.71 -7.11
CA TYR A 244 -5.04 -8.68 -5.71
C TYR A 244 -6.03 -7.55 -5.45
N GLY A 245 -5.92 -6.46 -6.22
CA GLY A 245 -6.60 -5.21 -5.92
C GLY A 245 -5.97 -4.44 -4.77
N ILE A 246 -6.73 -3.49 -4.22
CA ILE A 246 -6.28 -2.63 -3.12
C ILE A 246 -7.36 -2.59 -2.03
N GLY A 247 -7.10 -3.28 -0.92
CA GLY A 247 -8.02 -3.40 0.22
C GLY A 247 -8.51 -2.04 0.74
N GLY A 248 -9.81 -1.95 1.04
CA GLY A 248 -10.46 -0.74 1.53
C GLY A 248 -10.61 0.40 0.52
N THR A 249 -10.35 0.14 -0.78
CA THR A 249 -10.56 1.11 -1.87
C THR A 249 -11.43 0.51 -2.96
N SER A 250 -11.94 1.36 -3.86
CA SER A 250 -12.71 0.90 -5.04
C SER A 250 -11.91 0.14 -6.10
N MET A 251 -10.63 -0.19 -5.88
CA MET A 251 -9.85 -1.00 -6.83
C MET A 251 -10.00 -2.49 -6.47
N PRO A 252 -10.84 -3.26 -7.20
CA PRO A 252 -11.10 -4.66 -6.90
C PRO A 252 -9.91 -5.54 -7.29
N ALA A 253 -9.97 -6.80 -6.87
CA ALA A 253 -9.13 -7.85 -7.44
C ALA A 253 -9.57 -8.14 -8.87
N TRP A 254 -8.62 -8.19 -9.80
CA TRP A 254 -8.88 -8.55 -11.21
C TRP A 254 -8.62 -10.02 -11.52
N LYS A 255 -8.03 -10.76 -10.57
CA LYS A 255 -7.94 -12.22 -10.66
C LYS A 255 -9.32 -12.80 -10.91
N ASP A 256 -9.40 -13.74 -11.85
CA ASP A 256 -10.61 -14.45 -12.28
C ASP A 256 -11.68 -13.59 -12.99
N THR A 257 -11.49 -12.26 -13.03
CA THR A 257 -12.26 -11.35 -13.91
C THR A 257 -11.63 -11.28 -15.30
N ILE A 258 -10.30 -11.19 -15.33
CA ILE A 258 -9.49 -11.35 -16.54
C ILE A 258 -8.44 -12.46 -16.30
N THR A 259 -7.96 -13.08 -17.36
CA THR A 259 -6.95 -14.15 -17.30
C THR A 259 -5.61 -13.63 -16.77
N ASP A 260 -4.80 -14.50 -16.16
CA ASP A 260 -3.49 -14.12 -15.64
C ASP A 260 -2.56 -13.54 -16.72
N ASP A 261 -2.64 -14.07 -17.94
CA ASP A 261 -1.93 -13.55 -19.12
C ASP A 261 -2.38 -12.12 -19.48
N GLN A 262 -3.69 -11.82 -19.37
CA GLN A 262 -4.20 -10.46 -19.53
C GLN A 262 -3.72 -9.54 -18.41
N ILE A 263 -3.67 -10.01 -17.16
CA ILE A 263 -3.13 -9.25 -16.01
C ILE A 263 -1.67 -8.85 -16.28
N TRP A 264 -0.84 -9.80 -16.73
CA TRP A 264 0.54 -9.51 -17.12
C TRP A 264 0.63 -8.46 -18.23
N ALA A 265 -0.19 -8.60 -19.27
CA ALA A 265 -0.24 -7.63 -20.37
C ALA A 265 -0.60 -6.21 -19.87
N VAL A 266 -1.62 -6.08 -19.01
CA VAL A 266 -2.00 -4.79 -18.41
C VAL A 266 -0.86 -4.24 -17.53
N ALA A 267 -0.16 -5.09 -16.77
CA ALA A 267 0.98 -4.67 -15.97
C ALA A 267 2.12 -4.11 -16.83
N TYR A 268 2.44 -4.74 -17.96
CA TYR A 268 3.40 -4.22 -18.94
C TYR A 268 2.95 -2.87 -19.52
N TYR A 269 1.67 -2.73 -19.84
CA TYR A 269 1.11 -1.48 -20.33
C TYR A 269 1.23 -0.36 -19.30
N VAL A 270 0.79 -0.59 -18.07
CA VAL A 270 0.91 0.37 -16.96
C VAL A 270 2.38 0.73 -16.68
N LYS A 271 3.28 -0.26 -16.69
CA LYS A 271 4.72 -0.02 -16.53
C LYS A 271 5.27 0.89 -17.62
N SER A 272 4.86 0.70 -18.87
CA SER A 272 5.27 1.55 -19.98
C SER A 272 4.82 3.02 -19.82
N LEU A 273 3.63 3.24 -19.23
CA LEU A 273 3.14 4.59 -18.92
C LEU A 273 3.94 5.24 -17.78
N MET A 274 4.27 4.48 -16.74
CA MET A 274 5.11 4.92 -15.61
C MET A 274 6.50 5.37 -16.05
N GLU A 275 7.09 4.68 -17.02
CA GLU A 275 8.40 5.03 -17.58
C GLU A 275 8.38 6.34 -18.39
N MET A 276 7.20 6.82 -18.82
CA MET A 276 7.08 8.09 -19.53
C MET A 276 7.08 9.31 -18.59
N LYS A 277 6.99 9.12 -17.27
CA LYS A 277 6.96 10.24 -16.31
C LYS A 277 8.17 11.16 -16.53
N ASP A 278 7.92 12.47 -16.52
CA ASP A 278 8.91 13.54 -16.75
C ASP A 278 9.68 13.46 -18.09
N SER A 279 9.16 12.74 -19.10
CA SER A 279 9.78 12.58 -20.41
C SER A 279 9.10 13.39 -21.53
N GLN A 280 9.79 13.54 -22.66
CA GLN A 280 9.19 14.09 -23.89
C GLN A 280 8.10 13.17 -24.44
N LEU A 281 8.26 11.84 -24.31
CA LEU A 281 7.27 10.85 -24.74
C LEU A 281 5.90 11.09 -24.11
N ARG A 282 5.86 11.49 -22.82
CA ARG A 282 4.61 11.88 -22.17
C ARG A 282 3.98 13.09 -22.85
N LYS A 283 4.74 14.14 -23.12
CA LYS A 283 4.21 15.35 -23.77
C LYS A 283 3.64 15.03 -25.14
N ASP A 284 4.36 14.20 -25.90
CA ASP A 284 3.94 13.77 -27.23
C ASP A 284 2.65 12.94 -27.16
N LEU A 285 2.55 12.01 -26.19
CA LEU A 285 1.32 11.26 -25.93
C LEU A 285 0.13 12.18 -25.61
N MET A 286 0.30 13.13 -24.69
CA MET A 286 -0.79 14.05 -24.31
C MET A 286 -1.20 14.96 -25.48
N ASN A 287 -0.23 15.43 -26.27
CA ASN A 287 -0.49 16.25 -27.45
C ASN A 287 -1.21 15.45 -28.53
N ALA A 288 -0.84 14.19 -28.75
CA ALA A 288 -1.49 13.30 -29.70
C ALA A 288 -2.95 13.03 -29.31
N ILE A 289 -3.21 12.72 -28.03
CA ILE A 289 -4.57 12.54 -27.51
C ILE A 289 -5.38 13.82 -27.72
N LYS A 290 -4.85 14.99 -27.32
CA LYS A 290 -5.54 16.28 -27.48
C LYS A 290 -5.83 16.59 -28.94
N ALA A 291 -4.87 16.39 -29.83
CA ALA A 291 -5.02 16.63 -31.26
C ALA A 291 -6.08 15.71 -31.88
N GLU A 292 -6.10 14.42 -31.52
CA GLU A 292 -7.12 13.48 -31.97
C GLU A 292 -8.50 13.89 -31.46
N ASN A 293 -8.64 14.14 -30.16
CA ASN A 293 -9.91 14.49 -29.52
C ASN A 293 -10.52 15.77 -30.12
N SER A 294 -9.69 16.76 -30.47
CA SER A 294 -10.16 18.01 -31.09
C SER A 294 -10.84 17.80 -32.45
N LYS A 295 -10.51 16.72 -33.19
CA LYS A 295 -11.17 16.38 -34.46
C LYS A 295 -12.65 16.00 -34.26
N TYR A 296 -13.01 15.62 -33.04
CA TYR A 296 -14.36 15.23 -32.63
C TYR A 296 -15.07 16.32 -31.82
N GLY A 297 -14.48 17.52 -31.72
CA GLY A 297 -15.04 18.64 -30.96
C GLY A 297 -14.89 18.48 -29.45
N LYS A 298 -13.89 17.73 -29.00
CA LYS A 298 -13.60 17.41 -27.60
C LYS A 298 -12.27 18.01 -27.13
#